data_AF-A0A2G9GI02-F1
#
_entry.id   AF-A0A2G9GI02-F1
#
_cell.length_a   1.000
_cell.length_b   1.000
_cell.length_c   1.000
_cell.angle_alpha   90.00
_cell.angle_beta   90.00
_cell.angle_gamma   90.00
#
_symmetry.space_group_name_H-M   'P 1'
#
loop_
_entity.id
_entity.type
_entity.pdbx_description
1 polymer ?
#
loop_
_entity_poly.entity_id
_entity_poly.type
_entity_poly.pdbx_seq_one_letter_code
_entity_poly.pdbx_strand_id
1 'polypeptide(L)'
;MAQPYNSFFISTFLILFQLSFSWQNQVTTPPLPILPLPSYSQLKWQQREIIMFLHFGVNTFTDSEWGTGYESPAIFNPKGLNAGQWADVAAAAGVSLMILTAKHHDGFCLWPSKYTDHSVIGSPWKNGKGDVVRELVDAAKARGIDTGLYLSPWDRHDPRYGHEKLYNEYYLAQLQELLNKYGSVREIWFDGAKGPNAPNMTYYFSDWFSMVKELQSTINIFSDAGPDVRWVGNEKGYAGSTCWSTINRTSLSIGNASIVDYLQTGDPKGTNWLPPECDISIRKGWFWHKSQSPKKLSKLLEIYYKSVGRNCVLLLNVPPNSSGLISYSDVERLKQFRGAIDVIFSSNLAGKCSVYASSQRGGEN
;
A
#
# COMPACT_ATOMS: atom_id res chain seq x y z
N MET A 1 51.07 -30.50 -90.77
CA MET A 1 50.00 -30.02 -91.67
C MET A 1 48.73 -30.75 -91.28
N ALA A 2 47.55 -30.18 -91.03
CA ALA A 2 47.08 -28.86 -90.63
C ALA A 2 45.57 -29.07 -90.35
N GLN A 3 45.04 -28.51 -89.24
CA GLN A 3 43.63 -28.07 -89.06
C GLN A 3 42.52 -29.15 -88.88
N PRO A 4 41.37 -28.83 -88.23
CA PRO A 4 41.03 -29.36 -86.90
C PRO A 4 39.62 -29.99 -86.81
N TYR A 5 39.30 -30.66 -85.70
CA TYR A 5 37.91 -30.93 -85.32
C TYR A 5 37.64 -30.53 -83.88
N ASN A 6 36.65 -29.62 -83.75
CA ASN A 6 36.06 -29.11 -82.53
C ASN A 6 35.59 -30.24 -81.60
N SER A 7 35.86 -30.10 -80.31
CA SER A 7 35.03 -30.74 -79.28
C SER A 7 34.70 -29.71 -78.21
N PHE A 8 33.42 -29.38 -78.16
CA PHE A 8 32.77 -28.53 -77.18
C PHE A 8 33.00 -29.07 -75.77
N PHE A 9 33.68 -28.31 -74.92
CA PHE A 9 33.61 -28.49 -73.47
C PHE A 9 32.44 -27.65 -72.94
N ILE A 10 31.29 -28.29 -72.75
CA ILE A 10 30.19 -27.70 -71.98
C ILE A 10 30.56 -27.83 -70.50
N SER A 11 30.98 -26.72 -69.89
CA SER A 11 31.16 -26.63 -68.44
C SER A 11 29.79 -26.51 -67.77
N THR A 12 29.30 -27.60 -67.19
CA THR A 12 28.07 -27.61 -66.40
C THR A 12 28.34 -26.93 -65.05
N PHE A 13 28.02 -25.63 -64.94
CA PHE A 13 27.97 -24.94 -63.65
C PHE A 13 26.71 -25.38 -62.89
N LEU A 14 26.85 -26.30 -61.94
CA LEU A 14 25.81 -26.63 -60.97
C LEU A 14 25.69 -25.47 -59.96
N ILE A 15 24.76 -24.55 -60.22
CA ILE A 15 24.35 -23.56 -59.23
C ILE A 15 23.47 -24.28 -58.21
N LEU A 16 24.07 -24.69 -57.09
CA LEU A 16 23.34 -25.10 -55.89
C LEU A 16 22.61 -23.87 -55.33
N PHE A 17 21.34 -23.70 -55.70
CA PHE A 17 20.43 -22.82 -54.97
C PHE A 17 20.24 -23.41 -53.56
N GLN A 18 21.01 -22.91 -52.59
CA GLN A 18 20.64 -23.07 -51.18
C GLN A 18 19.37 -22.25 -50.96
N LEU A 19 18.21 -22.90 -51.10
CA LEU A 19 16.95 -22.43 -50.55
C LEU A 19 17.09 -22.42 -49.03
N SER A 20 17.60 -21.32 -48.47
CA SER A 20 17.47 -21.02 -47.06
C SER A 20 16.00 -20.77 -46.78
N PHE A 21 15.26 -21.84 -46.47
CA PHE A 21 13.95 -21.75 -45.85
C PHE A 21 14.13 -21.09 -44.49
N SER A 22 13.85 -19.78 -44.42
CA SER A 22 13.61 -19.10 -43.15
C SER A 22 12.33 -19.68 -42.57
N TRP A 23 12.45 -20.69 -41.71
CA TRP A 23 11.37 -21.09 -40.82
C TRP A 23 11.10 -19.92 -39.88
N GLN A 24 10.10 -19.10 -40.21
CA GLN A 24 9.51 -18.21 -39.22
C GLN A 24 8.87 -19.12 -38.16
N ASN A 25 9.54 -19.28 -37.03
CA ASN A 25 8.93 -19.87 -35.84
C ASN A 25 7.65 -19.09 -35.57
N GLN A 26 6.49 -19.72 -35.79
CA GLN A 26 5.21 -19.11 -35.47
C GLN A 26 5.14 -18.98 -33.95
N VAL A 27 5.45 -17.79 -33.45
CA VAL A 27 5.28 -17.46 -32.04
C VAL A 27 3.79 -17.49 -31.75
N THR A 28 3.38 -18.33 -30.80
CA THR A 28 1.97 -18.47 -30.46
C THR A 28 1.45 -17.18 -29.83
N THR A 29 0.32 -16.70 -30.34
CA THR A 29 -0.31 -15.46 -29.85
C THR A 29 -0.72 -15.59 -28.37
N PRO A 30 -0.42 -14.59 -27.53
CA PRO A 30 -0.88 -14.55 -26.13
C PRO A 30 -2.41 -14.68 -26.00
N PRO A 31 -2.93 -15.22 -24.89
CA PRO A 31 -4.37 -15.22 -24.63
C PRO A 31 -4.90 -13.80 -24.49
N LEU A 32 -6.18 -13.61 -24.84
CA LEU A 32 -6.89 -12.39 -24.48
C LEU A 32 -6.97 -12.29 -22.95
N PRO A 33 -6.87 -11.08 -22.38
CA PRO A 33 -7.00 -10.89 -20.94
C PRO A 33 -8.43 -11.16 -20.46
N ILE A 34 -8.56 -11.66 -19.22
CA ILE A 34 -9.83 -11.63 -18.50
C ILE A 34 -9.94 -10.27 -17.81
N LEU A 35 -10.98 -9.52 -18.17
CA LEU A 35 -11.23 -8.19 -17.61
C LEU A 35 -12.01 -8.29 -16.28
N PRO A 36 -11.88 -7.29 -15.39
CA PRO A 36 -11.02 -6.09 -15.48
C PRO A 36 -9.54 -6.39 -15.18
N LEU A 37 -8.64 -5.53 -15.65
CA LEU A 37 -7.19 -5.62 -15.37
C LEU A 37 -6.78 -4.64 -14.26
N PRO A 38 -5.74 -4.97 -13.46
CA PRO A 38 -5.10 -4.00 -12.58
C PRO A 38 -4.50 -2.84 -13.37
N SER A 39 -4.54 -1.64 -12.78
CA SER A 39 -3.66 -0.55 -13.20
C SER A 39 -2.19 -0.89 -12.88
N TYR A 40 -1.25 -0.18 -13.49
CA TYR A 40 0.17 -0.32 -13.16
C TYR A 40 0.46 -0.03 -11.67
N SER A 41 -0.21 0.97 -11.09
CA SER A 41 -0.03 1.33 -9.68
C SER A 41 -0.58 0.26 -8.73
N GLN A 42 -1.70 -0.38 -9.09
CA GLN A 42 -2.25 -1.52 -8.33
C GLN A 42 -1.32 -2.75 -8.42
N LEU A 43 -0.76 -3.04 -9.58
CA LEU A 43 0.18 -4.16 -9.74
C LEU A 43 1.46 -3.93 -8.92
N LYS A 44 2.04 -2.73 -9.01
CA LYS A 44 3.19 -2.30 -8.19
C LYS A 44 2.90 -2.42 -6.69
N TRP A 45 1.72 -2.01 -6.26
CA TRP A 45 1.29 -2.10 -4.87
C TRP A 45 1.14 -3.54 -4.41
N GLN A 46 0.54 -4.40 -5.24
CA GLN A 46 0.35 -5.81 -4.90
C GLN A 46 1.68 -6.56 -4.75
N GLN A 47 2.68 -6.20 -5.57
CA GLN A 47 4.05 -6.75 -5.49
C GLN A 47 4.80 -6.37 -4.21
N ARG A 48 4.30 -5.42 -3.42
CA ARG A 48 4.96 -5.04 -2.15
C ARG A 48 4.83 -6.11 -1.10
N GLU A 49 3.76 -6.90 -1.15
CA GLU A 49 3.33 -7.90 -0.16
C GLU A 49 3.04 -7.33 1.23
N ILE A 50 4.00 -6.59 1.82
CA ILE A 50 3.92 -5.98 3.15
C ILE A 50 4.18 -4.47 3.04
N ILE A 51 3.28 -3.69 3.65
CA ILE A 51 3.37 -2.24 3.85
C ILE A 51 3.46 -1.97 5.36
N MET A 52 4.22 -0.95 5.77
CA MET A 52 4.29 -0.54 7.17
C MET A 52 3.39 0.66 7.43
N PHE A 53 2.52 0.57 8.43
CA PHE A 53 1.71 1.69 8.91
C PHE A 53 2.33 2.24 10.20
N LEU A 54 2.31 3.56 10.38
CA LEU A 54 2.79 4.26 11.56
C LEU A 54 1.66 5.11 12.14
N HIS A 55 0.99 4.61 13.17
CA HIS A 55 0.12 5.42 14.03
C HIS A 55 0.97 6.14 15.07
N PHE A 56 1.07 7.46 14.93
CA PHE A 56 1.83 8.32 15.82
C PHE A 56 1.13 9.67 15.95
N GLY A 57 1.14 10.28 17.13
CA GLY A 57 0.47 11.55 17.38
C GLY A 57 0.18 11.79 18.85
N VAL A 58 -0.71 12.75 19.15
CA VAL A 58 -1.10 13.09 20.53
C VAL A 58 -1.58 11.88 21.34
N ASN A 59 -2.22 10.93 20.68
CA ASN A 59 -2.71 9.66 21.26
C ASN A 59 -1.59 8.79 21.86
N THR A 60 -0.38 8.88 21.31
CA THR A 60 0.82 8.23 21.88
C THR A 60 1.20 8.81 23.25
N PHE A 61 0.89 10.09 23.49
CA PHE A 61 1.23 10.79 24.72
C PHE A 61 0.10 10.74 25.76
N THR A 62 -1.13 10.46 25.32
CA THR A 62 -2.30 10.26 26.19
C THR A 62 -2.61 8.80 26.47
N ASP A 63 -1.79 7.87 25.98
CA ASP A 63 -1.99 6.40 26.14
C ASP A 63 -3.40 5.98 25.69
N SER A 64 -3.89 6.55 24.58
CA SER A 64 -5.25 6.37 24.06
C SER A 64 -5.23 5.87 22.61
N GLU A 65 -6.26 5.12 22.21
CA GLU A 65 -6.43 4.71 20.80
C GLU A 65 -7.11 5.81 19.99
N TRP A 66 -8.13 6.45 20.57
CA TRP A 66 -8.90 7.52 19.93
C TRP A 66 -8.88 8.78 20.80
N GLY A 67 -8.13 9.79 20.37
CA GLY A 67 -8.13 11.11 21.01
C GLY A 67 -9.43 11.87 20.81
N THR A 68 -9.71 12.76 21.74
CA THR A 68 -10.98 13.49 21.91
C THR A 68 -11.17 14.66 20.96
N GLY A 69 -10.07 15.21 20.43
CA GLY A 69 -10.04 16.48 19.71
C GLY A 69 -9.73 17.68 20.61
N TYR A 70 -9.60 17.47 21.93
CA TYR A 70 -9.31 18.52 22.91
C TYR A 70 -7.92 18.37 23.54
N GLU A 71 -7.12 17.43 23.04
CA GLU A 71 -5.73 17.27 23.44
C GLU A 71 -4.97 18.58 23.23
N SER A 72 -4.28 19.07 24.25
CA SER A 72 -3.43 20.24 24.07
C SER A 72 -2.26 19.90 23.16
N PRO A 73 -1.98 20.66 22.08
CA PRO A 73 -0.76 20.50 21.27
C PRO A 73 0.53 20.45 22.11
N ALA A 74 0.53 21.04 23.31
CA ALA A 74 1.66 21.05 24.22
C ALA A 74 2.12 19.65 24.68
N ILE A 75 1.24 18.64 24.65
CA ILE A 75 1.60 17.27 25.05
C ILE A 75 2.46 16.55 24.00
N PHE A 76 2.40 17.01 22.74
CA PHE A 76 3.18 16.44 21.66
C PHE A 76 4.64 16.92 21.75
N ASN A 77 5.53 16.10 22.31
CA ASN A 77 6.94 16.45 22.47
C ASN A 77 7.90 15.24 22.36
N PRO A 78 7.98 14.57 21.20
CA PRO A 78 8.91 13.46 21.01
C PRO A 78 10.35 13.97 20.84
N LYS A 79 11.04 14.16 21.98
CA LYS A 79 12.42 14.69 22.00
C LYS A 79 13.41 13.83 21.21
N GLY A 80 13.18 12.53 21.12
CA GLY A 80 14.04 11.57 20.42
C GLY A 80 13.50 11.12 19.08
N LEU A 81 12.54 11.83 18.47
CA LEU A 81 11.98 11.45 17.18
C LEU A 81 13.09 11.25 16.16
N ASN A 82 13.10 10.06 15.56
CA ASN A 82 14.05 9.71 14.51
C ASN A 82 13.34 8.88 13.44
N ALA A 83 12.79 9.56 12.44
CA ALA A 83 12.17 8.91 11.29
C ALA A 83 13.17 8.10 10.45
N GLY A 84 14.46 8.42 10.52
CA GLY A 84 15.55 7.61 9.98
C GLY A 84 15.56 6.20 10.58
N GLN A 85 15.38 6.08 11.89
CA GLN A 85 15.27 4.79 12.57
C GLN A 85 14.02 4.03 12.14
N TRP A 86 12.90 4.72 11.88
CA TRP A 86 11.69 4.06 11.37
C TRP A 86 11.95 3.46 9.98
N ALA A 87 12.61 4.24 9.10
CA ALA A 87 12.94 3.78 7.76
C ALA A 87 14.02 2.67 7.76
N ASP A 88 14.98 2.69 8.68
CA ASP A 88 15.94 1.59 8.88
C ASP A 88 15.22 0.29 9.27
N VAL A 89 14.25 0.38 10.17
CA VAL A 89 13.43 -0.78 10.59
C VAL A 89 12.58 -1.30 9.43
N ALA A 90 11.97 -0.41 8.64
CA ALA A 90 11.20 -0.79 7.46
C ALA A 90 12.08 -1.49 6.41
N ALA A 91 13.25 -0.93 6.09
CA ALA A 91 14.21 -1.54 5.16
C ALA A 91 14.64 -2.94 5.63
N ALA A 92 14.99 -3.08 6.91
CA ALA A 92 15.39 -4.36 7.50
C ALA A 92 14.24 -5.39 7.53
N ALA A 93 12.98 -4.94 7.53
CA ALA A 93 11.81 -5.80 7.43
C ALA A 93 11.42 -6.15 5.97
N GLY A 94 12.14 -5.63 4.97
CA GLY A 94 11.82 -5.80 3.55
C GLY A 94 10.61 -4.99 3.07
N VAL A 95 10.22 -3.96 3.82
CA VAL A 95 9.09 -3.09 3.47
C VAL A 95 9.53 -2.04 2.45
N SER A 96 8.71 -1.83 1.41
CA SER A 96 8.96 -0.87 0.34
C SER A 96 8.02 0.34 0.34
N LEU A 97 7.03 0.39 1.23
CA LEU A 97 6.12 1.52 1.41
C LEU A 97 5.82 1.72 2.91
N MET A 98 5.91 2.96 3.37
CA MET A 98 5.54 3.37 4.73
C MET A 98 4.39 4.39 4.69
N ILE A 99 3.31 4.12 5.42
CA ILE A 99 2.16 5.01 5.56
C ILE A 99 2.17 5.62 6.96
N LEU A 100 2.01 6.95 7.07
CA LEU A 100 1.93 7.65 8.36
C LEU A 100 0.57 8.31 8.54
N THR A 101 0.04 8.24 9.76
CA THR A 101 -1.12 9.03 10.19
C THR A 101 -0.76 10.51 10.25
N ALA A 102 -0.81 11.20 9.12
CA ALA A 102 -0.55 12.64 9.04
C ALA A 102 -1.56 13.42 9.90
N LYS A 103 -2.80 12.94 9.99
CA LYS A 103 -3.84 13.37 10.93
C LYS A 103 -4.72 12.18 11.29
N HIS A 104 -4.91 11.91 12.57
CA HIS A 104 -5.85 10.90 13.07
C HIS A 104 -7.21 11.53 13.45
N HIS A 105 -8.16 10.75 13.98
CA HIS A 105 -9.51 11.23 14.31
C HIS A 105 -9.54 12.42 15.28
N ASP A 106 -8.54 12.53 16.16
CA ASP A 106 -8.35 13.68 17.05
C ASP A 106 -8.09 15.00 16.31
N GLY A 107 -7.79 14.96 15.01
CA GLY A 107 -7.62 16.17 14.20
C GLY A 107 -6.23 16.80 14.30
N PHE A 108 -5.34 16.29 15.15
CA PHE A 108 -3.99 16.85 15.31
C PHE A 108 -3.13 16.58 14.07
N CYS A 109 -2.70 17.65 13.40
CA CYS A 109 -1.91 17.54 12.17
C CYS A 109 -0.41 17.43 12.48
N LEU A 110 0.24 16.38 11.97
CA LEU A 110 1.68 16.11 12.16
C LEU A 110 2.61 16.93 11.25
N TRP A 111 2.05 17.87 10.49
CA TRP A 111 2.76 18.82 9.65
C TRP A 111 2.27 20.24 9.94
N PRO A 112 3.06 21.28 9.62
CA PRO A 112 2.67 22.67 9.87
C PRO A 112 1.62 23.14 8.84
N SER A 113 0.39 22.66 8.99
CA SER A 113 -0.72 23.03 8.11
C SER A 113 -1.06 24.51 8.23
N LYS A 114 -1.38 25.16 7.11
CA LYS A 114 -1.85 26.55 7.09
C LYS A 114 -3.30 26.72 7.54
N TYR A 115 -4.04 25.63 7.70
CA TYR A 115 -5.50 25.65 7.85
C TYR A 115 -6.00 25.29 9.25
N THR A 116 -5.09 25.01 10.19
CA THR A 116 -5.40 24.76 11.61
C THR A 116 -4.17 24.96 12.49
N ASP A 117 -4.39 25.53 13.68
CA ASP A 117 -3.38 25.65 14.74
C ASP A 117 -3.27 24.36 15.59
N HIS A 118 -4.23 23.43 15.45
CA HIS A 118 -4.19 22.12 16.08
C HIS A 118 -3.26 21.17 15.30
N SER A 119 -1.99 21.53 15.33
CA SER A 119 -0.91 20.90 14.59
C SER A 119 0.40 20.99 15.38
N VAL A 120 1.46 20.43 14.82
CA VAL A 120 2.83 20.56 15.35
C VAL A 120 3.29 22.00 15.57
N ILE A 121 2.68 23.00 14.90
CA ILE A 121 2.95 24.43 15.12
C ILE A 121 2.67 24.84 16.58
N GLY A 122 1.58 24.32 17.16
CA GLY A 122 1.20 24.59 18.55
C GLY A 122 1.98 23.78 19.59
N SER A 123 2.89 22.90 19.16
CA SER A 123 3.61 21.98 20.03
C SER A 123 5.00 22.50 20.43
N PRO A 124 5.55 22.13 21.60
CA PRO A 124 6.92 22.47 21.98
C PRO A 124 7.96 21.69 21.17
N TRP A 125 7.55 20.63 20.46
CA TRP A 125 8.46 19.81 19.66
C TRP A 125 9.16 20.65 18.60
N LYS A 126 10.49 20.65 18.62
CA LYS A 126 11.34 21.50 17.76
C LYS A 126 10.91 22.98 17.77
N ASN A 127 10.44 23.47 18.92
CA ASN A 127 9.96 24.85 19.10
C ASN A 127 8.85 25.25 18.09
N GLY A 128 7.90 24.34 17.82
CA GLY A 128 6.80 24.57 16.88
C GLY A 128 7.20 24.56 15.40
N LYS A 129 8.46 24.19 15.09
CA LYS A 129 9.00 24.15 13.72
C LYS A 129 9.18 22.72 13.19
N GLY A 130 8.70 21.74 13.94
CA GLY A 130 8.77 20.34 13.53
C GLY A 130 7.81 20.02 12.39
N ASP A 131 8.14 18.97 11.63
CA ASP A 131 7.31 18.45 10.55
C ASP A 131 7.58 16.95 10.43
N VAL A 132 6.72 16.13 11.03
CA VAL A 132 6.92 14.67 11.07
C VAL A 132 6.76 14.08 9.67
N VAL A 133 5.83 14.64 8.87
CA VAL A 133 5.59 14.18 7.49
C VAL A 133 6.85 14.40 6.65
N ARG A 134 7.49 15.57 6.75
CA ARG A 134 8.78 15.83 6.08
C ARG A 134 9.86 14.87 6.52
N GLU A 135 10.03 14.68 7.83
CA GLU A 135 11.08 13.81 8.37
C GLU A 135 10.93 12.36 7.91
N LEU A 136 9.69 11.86 7.84
CA LEU A 136 9.42 10.54 7.28
C LEU A 136 9.76 10.46 5.79
N VAL A 137 9.25 11.40 4.99
CA VAL A 137 9.44 11.38 3.54
C VAL A 137 10.92 11.44 3.17
N ASP A 138 11.68 12.31 3.83
CA ASP A 138 13.11 12.45 3.58
C ASP A 138 13.88 11.18 4.01
N ALA A 139 13.53 10.60 5.17
CA ALA A 139 14.14 9.38 5.67
C ALA A 139 13.85 8.13 4.82
N ALA A 140 12.61 7.99 4.35
CA ALA A 140 12.17 6.90 3.48
C ALA A 140 12.83 7.01 2.10
N LYS A 141 12.84 8.22 1.51
CA LYS A 141 13.52 8.49 0.24
C LYS A 141 15.01 8.12 0.30
N ALA A 142 15.69 8.42 1.40
CA ALA A 142 17.11 8.08 1.60
C ALA A 142 17.38 6.56 1.58
N ARG A 143 16.35 5.72 1.78
CA ARG A 143 16.42 4.24 1.74
C ARG A 143 15.71 3.61 0.55
N GLY A 144 15.24 4.42 -0.41
CA GLY A 144 14.49 3.94 -1.57
C GLY A 144 13.12 3.36 -1.20
N ILE A 145 12.56 3.77 -0.05
CA ILE A 145 11.24 3.37 0.42
C ILE A 145 10.23 4.42 -0.02
N ASP A 146 9.12 3.99 -0.62
CA ASP A 146 8.02 4.87 -0.98
C ASP A 146 7.24 5.33 0.27
N THR A 147 6.53 6.45 0.17
CA THR A 147 5.70 6.96 1.26
C THR A 147 4.23 7.04 0.88
N GLY A 148 3.38 6.73 1.85
CA GLY A 148 1.93 6.98 1.83
C GLY A 148 1.52 7.81 3.04
N LEU A 149 0.30 8.33 3.01
CA LEU A 149 -0.25 9.15 4.09
C LEU A 149 -1.66 8.68 4.44
N TYR A 150 -2.01 8.80 5.71
CA TYR A 150 -3.37 8.67 6.20
C TYR A 150 -3.84 10.05 6.65
N LEU A 151 -5.04 10.42 6.23
CA LEU A 151 -5.69 11.68 6.59
C LEU A 151 -7.12 11.36 7.01
N SER A 152 -7.40 11.36 8.31
CA SER A 152 -8.73 10.93 8.78
C SER A 152 -9.86 11.81 8.23
N PRO A 153 -10.86 11.23 7.54
CA PRO A 153 -12.06 11.97 7.14
C PRO A 153 -12.86 12.46 8.34
N TRP A 154 -13.02 11.62 9.36
CA TRP A 154 -13.65 12.01 10.63
C TRP A 154 -12.68 12.84 11.46
N ASP A 155 -13.06 14.08 11.77
CA ASP A 155 -12.28 15.01 12.60
C ASP A 155 -13.09 15.40 13.84
N ARG A 156 -12.51 15.18 15.02
CA ARG A 156 -13.12 15.45 16.32
C ARG A 156 -12.76 16.83 16.88
N HIS A 157 -11.82 17.53 16.25
CA HIS A 157 -11.35 18.84 16.68
C HIS A 157 -11.98 19.97 15.86
N ASP A 158 -12.01 19.82 14.54
CA ASP A 158 -12.30 20.94 13.66
C ASP A 158 -13.77 21.39 13.75
N PRO A 159 -14.05 22.68 14.05
CA PRO A 159 -15.42 23.17 14.20
C PRO A 159 -16.21 23.18 12.89
N ARG A 160 -15.56 23.04 11.73
CA ARG A 160 -16.25 22.89 10.44
C ARG A 160 -16.86 21.50 10.30
N TYR A 161 -16.43 20.50 11.06
CA TYR A 161 -16.93 19.14 10.93
C TYR A 161 -18.44 19.07 11.23
N GLY A 162 -19.22 18.58 10.27
CA GLY A 162 -20.69 18.66 10.27
C GLY A 162 -21.27 19.79 9.42
N HIS A 163 -20.45 20.76 9.01
CA HIS A 163 -20.77 21.75 7.99
C HIS A 163 -20.20 21.30 6.65
N GLU A 164 -20.97 20.49 5.91
CA GLU A 164 -20.51 19.71 4.76
C GLU A 164 -19.58 20.49 3.81
N LYS A 165 -20.04 21.63 3.27
CA LYS A 165 -19.23 22.43 2.33
C LYS A 165 -17.91 22.90 2.96
N LEU A 166 -17.97 23.51 4.15
CA LEU A 166 -16.80 24.13 4.79
C LEU A 166 -15.74 23.09 5.18
N TYR A 167 -16.15 21.93 5.67
CA TYR A 167 -15.20 20.88 6.03
C TYR A 167 -14.62 20.19 4.79
N ASN A 168 -15.41 19.96 3.74
CA ASN A 168 -14.87 19.43 2.49
C ASN A 168 -13.85 20.39 1.85
N GLU A 169 -14.09 21.72 1.86
CA GLU A 169 -13.12 22.72 1.41
C GLU A 169 -11.84 22.69 2.25
N TYR A 170 -11.96 22.63 3.58
CA TYR A 170 -10.81 22.47 4.48
C TYR A 170 -10.01 21.20 4.19
N TYR A 171 -10.69 20.07 4.03
CA TYR A 171 -10.06 18.78 3.81
C TYR A 171 -9.32 18.73 2.47
N LEU A 172 -9.94 19.23 1.39
CA LEU A 172 -9.30 19.37 0.08
C LEU A 172 -8.07 20.28 0.14
N ALA A 173 -8.12 21.36 0.91
CA ALA A 173 -6.98 22.25 1.09
C ALA A 173 -5.81 21.54 1.79
N GLN A 174 -6.07 20.70 2.80
CA GLN A 174 -5.05 19.87 3.44
C GLN A 174 -4.48 18.79 2.51
N LEU A 175 -5.32 18.12 1.72
CA LEU A 175 -4.86 17.21 0.67
C LEU A 175 -3.92 17.91 -0.31
N GLN A 176 -4.26 19.13 -0.73
CA GLN A 176 -3.42 19.93 -1.61
C GLN A 176 -2.05 20.25 -0.98
N GLU A 177 -1.97 20.50 0.32
CA GLU A 177 -0.67 20.69 1.00
C GLU A 177 0.16 19.40 1.00
N LEU A 178 -0.46 18.29 1.40
CA LEU A 178 0.21 17.00 1.56
C LEU A 178 0.70 16.45 0.21
N LEU A 179 -0.10 16.58 -0.84
CA LEU A 179 0.19 15.99 -2.14
C LEU A 179 1.07 16.88 -3.04
N ASN A 180 1.23 18.18 -2.74
CA ASN A 180 2.16 19.04 -3.50
C ASN A 180 3.53 19.21 -2.83
N LYS A 181 3.58 19.27 -1.49
CA LYS A 181 4.81 19.66 -0.80
C LYS A 181 5.72 18.46 -0.51
N TYR A 182 5.18 17.26 -0.34
CA TYR A 182 5.93 16.12 0.24
C TYR A 182 6.37 15.08 -0.79
N GLY A 183 6.64 15.52 -2.03
CA GLY A 183 7.16 14.65 -3.08
C GLY A 183 6.11 13.67 -3.61
N SER A 184 6.57 12.47 -4.02
CA SER A 184 5.67 11.46 -4.59
C SER A 184 5.08 10.60 -3.49
N VAL A 185 3.77 10.74 -3.29
CA VAL A 185 2.98 9.90 -2.40
C VAL A 185 2.43 8.73 -3.21
N ARG A 186 2.64 7.49 -2.75
CA ARG A 186 2.21 6.27 -3.46
C ARG A 186 0.88 5.72 -2.98
N GLU A 187 0.46 6.11 -1.79
CA GLU A 187 -0.85 5.74 -1.25
C GLU A 187 -1.43 6.82 -0.34
N ILE A 188 -2.71 7.11 -0.47
CA ILE A 188 -3.47 7.93 0.48
C ILE A 188 -4.60 7.09 1.07
N TRP A 189 -4.73 7.12 2.39
CA TRP A 189 -5.65 6.26 3.14
C TRP A 189 -6.79 7.10 3.73
N PHE A 190 -8.02 6.77 3.33
CA PHE A 190 -9.25 7.40 3.78
C PHE A 190 -10.07 6.44 4.64
N ASP A 191 -10.12 6.70 5.93
CA ASP A 191 -10.83 5.89 6.93
C ASP A 191 -12.35 6.00 6.81
N GLY A 192 -13.06 4.88 6.96
CA GLY A 192 -14.51 4.84 7.10
C GLY A 192 -15.02 4.92 8.55
N ALA A 193 -14.14 4.83 9.56
CA ALA A 193 -14.51 4.81 10.96
C ALA A 193 -15.10 6.15 11.42
N LYS A 194 -16.21 6.04 12.17
CA LYS A 194 -16.91 7.19 12.76
C LYS A 194 -17.57 6.78 14.07
N GLY A 195 -17.39 7.60 15.11
CA GLY A 195 -18.03 7.37 16.40
C GLY A 195 -19.56 7.52 16.34
N PRO A 196 -20.31 6.82 17.22
CA PRO A 196 -21.78 6.80 17.18
C PRO A 196 -22.44 8.17 17.40
N ASN A 197 -21.74 9.08 18.08
CA ASN A 197 -22.22 10.43 18.40
C ASN A 197 -21.59 11.51 17.51
N ALA A 198 -20.87 11.14 16.45
CA ALA A 198 -20.24 12.11 15.58
C ALA A 198 -21.31 12.88 14.76
N PRO A 199 -21.14 14.20 14.55
CA PRO A 199 -22.05 14.98 13.72
C PRO A 199 -22.28 14.34 12.35
N ASN A 200 -23.50 14.44 11.82
CA ASN A 200 -23.80 14.00 10.46
C ASN A 200 -22.88 14.75 9.48
N MET A 201 -22.30 14.02 8.54
CA MET A 201 -21.29 14.55 7.64
C MET A 201 -21.34 13.76 6.33
N THR A 202 -21.46 14.48 5.22
CA THR A 202 -21.33 13.92 3.87
C THR A 202 -20.00 14.33 3.28
N TYR A 203 -19.14 13.35 2.98
CA TYR A 203 -17.85 13.60 2.34
C TYR A 203 -18.00 13.62 0.82
N TYR A 204 -17.38 14.60 0.17
CA TYR A 204 -17.36 14.73 -1.29
C TYR A 204 -16.23 13.85 -1.86
N PHE A 205 -16.27 12.56 -1.56
CA PHE A 205 -15.22 11.61 -1.94
C PHE A 205 -14.91 11.62 -3.43
N SER A 206 -15.91 11.82 -4.30
CA SER A 206 -15.69 11.95 -5.75
C SER A 206 -14.73 13.10 -6.08
N ASP A 207 -14.92 14.26 -5.44
CA ASP A 207 -14.06 15.44 -5.64
C ASP A 207 -12.68 15.23 -5.03
N TRP A 208 -12.63 14.60 -3.84
CA TRP A 208 -11.38 14.28 -3.16
C TRP A 208 -10.52 13.34 -3.99
N PHE A 209 -11.11 12.26 -4.51
CA PHE A 209 -10.41 11.28 -5.34
C PHE A 209 -9.95 11.91 -6.66
N SER A 210 -10.77 12.77 -7.26
CA SER A 210 -10.41 13.48 -8.50
C SER A 210 -9.20 14.39 -8.28
N MET A 211 -9.20 15.20 -7.22
CA MET A 211 -8.06 16.06 -6.89
C MET A 211 -6.80 15.25 -6.57
N VAL A 212 -6.93 14.16 -5.81
CA VAL A 212 -5.81 13.25 -5.51
C VAL A 212 -5.17 12.73 -6.80
N LYS A 213 -5.97 12.28 -7.77
CA LYS A 213 -5.47 11.76 -9.05
C LYS A 213 -4.90 12.86 -9.95
N GLU A 214 -5.43 14.07 -9.89
CA GLU A 214 -4.88 15.23 -10.60
C GLU A 214 -3.49 15.59 -10.07
N LEU A 215 -3.33 15.65 -8.75
CA LEU A 215 -2.07 16.02 -8.10
C LEU A 215 -1.01 14.90 -8.17
N GLN A 216 -1.44 13.64 -8.10
CA GLN A 216 -0.57 12.47 -8.02
C GLN A 216 -1.14 11.31 -8.85
N SER A 217 -0.98 11.33 -10.17
CA SER A 217 -1.61 10.36 -11.09
C SER A 217 -1.28 8.87 -10.83
N THR A 218 -0.14 8.59 -10.17
CA THR A 218 0.31 7.23 -9.84
C THR A 218 -0.04 6.76 -8.42
N ILE A 219 -0.71 7.59 -7.62
CA ILE A 219 -1.10 7.25 -6.25
C ILE A 219 -2.22 6.21 -6.25
N ASN A 220 -2.18 5.26 -5.32
CA ASN A 220 -3.35 4.44 -4.99
C ASN A 220 -4.15 5.11 -3.89
N ILE A 221 -5.47 5.02 -4.02
CA ILE A 221 -6.41 5.52 -3.02
C ILE A 221 -7.04 4.32 -2.32
N PHE A 222 -6.76 4.22 -1.03
CA PHE A 222 -7.49 3.35 -0.14
C PHE A 222 -8.71 4.08 0.43
N SER A 223 -9.83 3.38 0.43
CA SER A 223 -10.90 3.52 1.44
C SER A 223 -11.54 2.15 1.64
N ASP A 224 -12.47 2.02 2.58
CA ASP A 224 -13.29 0.82 2.74
C ASP A 224 -13.84 0.27 1.39
N ALA A 225 -14.18 1.18 0.46
CA ALA A 225 -14.79 0.87 -0.83
C ALA A 225 -13.92 1.23 -2.06
N GLY A 226 -12.66 1.62 -1.89
CA GLY A 226 -11.79 2.03 -2.99
C GLY A 226 -11.60 3.56 -3.16
N PRO A 227 -11.27 4.05 -4.36
CA PRO A 227 -11.51 3.45 -5.67
C PRO A 227 -10.41 2.54 -6.21
N ASP A 228 -9.20 2.52 -5.63
CA ASP A 228 -8.09 1.69 -6.13
C ASP A 228 -7.81 0.46 -5.26
N VAL A 229 -7.93 0.59 -3.93
CA VAL A 229 -7.70 -0.48 -2.96
C VAL A 229 -8.84 -0.47 -1.95
N ARG A 230 -9.38 -1.65 -1.61
CA ARG A 230 -10.47 -1.79 -0.62
C ARG A 230 -9.96 -2.32 0.71
N TRP A 231 -10.71 -2.04 1.77
CA TRP A 231 -10.58 -2.76 3.02
C TRP A 231 -10.94 -4.23 2.88
N VAL A 232 -10.27 -5.11 3.63
CA VAL A 232 -10.61 -6.54 3.67
C VAL A 232 -11.83 -6.88 4.55
N GLY A 233 -12.37 -5.91 5.30
CA GLY A 233 -13.54 -6.12 6.14
C GLY A 233 -13.26 -6.50 7.60
N ASN A 234 -11.98 -6.53 8.03
CA ASN A 234 -11.61 -6.72 9.43
C ASN A 234 -10.18 -6.25 9.73
N GLU A 235 -9.94 -5.88 11.00
CA GLU A 235 -8.61 -5.52 11.52
C GLU A 235 -7.85 -6.73 12.11
N LYS A 236 -8.25 -7.97 11.75
CA LYS A 236 -7.51 -9.19 12.12
C LYS A 236 -6.40 -9.51 11.11
N GLY A 237 -6.31 -8.73 10.02
CA GLY A 237 -5.39 -8.95 8.92
C GLY A 237 -5.73 -10.19 8.10
N TYR A 238 -7.00 -10.59 8.05
CA TYR A 238 -7.42 -11.86 7.43
C TYR A 238 -8.33 -11.66 6.22
N ALA A 239 -7.90 -12.20 5.10
CA ALA A 239 -8.71 -12.44 3.92
C ALA A 239 -9.54 -13.71 4.05
N GLY A 240 -10.61 -13.81 3.27
CA GLY A 240 -11.36 -15.04 3.09
C GLY A 240 -10.48 -16.14 2.49
N SER A 241 -10.84 -17.41 2.65
CA SER A 241 -10.10 -18.53 2.01
C SER A 241 -10.08 -18.41 0.48
N THR A 242 -11.07 -17.72 -0.08
CA THR A 242 -11.10 -17.21 -1.45
C THR A 242 -11.16 -15.70 -1.36
N CYS A 243 -10.33 -15.01 -2.14
CA CYS A 243 -10.28 -13.55 -2.13
C CYS A 243 -10.01 -13.01 -3.54
N TRP A 244 -11.08 -12.57 -4.22
CA TRP A 244 -11.00 -11.99 -5.56
C TRP A 244 -10.57 -10.52 -5.50
N SER A 245 -9.67 -10.13 -6.39
CA SER A 245 -9.37 -8.71 -6.64
C SER A 245 -10.50 -8.03 -7.42
N THR A 246 -11.29 -8.81 -8.15
CA THR A 246 -12.51 -8.34 -8.81
C THR A 246 -13.63 -8.18 -7.80
N ILE A 247 -14.40 -7.09 -7.92
CA ILE A 247 -15.58 -6.81 -7.09
C ILE A 247 -16.51 -5.84 -7.84
N ASN A 248 -17.78 -5.75 -7.45
CA ASN A 248 -18.67 -4.70 -7.95
C ASN A 248 -18.70 -3.48 -7.00
N ARG A 249 -18.10 -2.36 -7.42
CA ARG A 249 -18.03 -1.14 -6.60
C ARG A 249 -19.40 -0.50 -6.35
N THR A 250 -20.39 -0.69 -7.22
CA THR A 250 -21.73 -0.10 -7.00
C THR A 250 -22.45 -0.73 -5.80
N SER A 251 -21.97 -1.89 -5.34
CA SER A 251 -22.47 -2.58 -4.15
C SER A 251 -21.73 -2.18 -2.87
N LEU A 252 -20.75 -1.28 -2.95
CA LEU A 252 -19.91 -0.87 -1.83
C LEU A 252 -20.23 0.56 -1.40
N SER A 253 -20.07 0.82 -0.11
CA SER A 253 -20.08 2.17 0.45
C SER A 253 -19.12 2.27 1.63
N ILE A 254 -18.48 3.42 1.78
CA ILE A 254 -17.47 3.66 2.81
C ILE A 254 -18.14 3.70 4.18
N GLY A 255 -17.55 3.06 5.20
CA GLY A 255 -18.07 3.00 6.56
C GLY A 255 -19.26 2.05 6.74
N ASN A 256 -19.57 1.20 5.74
CA ASN A 256 -20.71 0.30 5.81
C ASN A 256 -20.32 -1.08 6.38
N ALA A 257 -20.72 -1.35 7.62
CA ALA A 257 -20.44 -2.63 8.26
C ALA A 257 -21.20 -3.83 7.66
N SER A 258 -22.26 -3.61 6.86
CA SER A 258 -23.07 -4.71 6.30
C SER A 258 -22.43 -5.38 5.08
N ILE A 259 -21.34 -4.83 4.54
CA ILE A 259 -20.66 -5.36 3.33
C ILE A 259 -19.37 -6.12 3.63
N VAL A 260 -19.01 -6.31 4.91
CA VAL A 260 -17.71 -6.89 5.31
C VAL A 260 -17.43 -8.27 4.70
N ASP A 261 -18.42 -9.14 4.59
CA ASP A 261 -18.25 -10.47 4.00
C ASP A 261 -17.94 -10.39 2.49
N TYR A 262 -18.58 -9.44 1.80
CA TYR A 262 -18.34 -9.19 0.37
C TYR A 262 -16.98 -8.54 0.14
N LEU A 263 -16.55 -7.63 1.04
CA LEU A 263 -15.19 -7.07 1.03
C LEU A 263 -14.13 -8.15 1.20
N GLN A 264 -14.34 -9.07 2.14
CA GLN A 264 -13.38 -10.11 2.51
C GLN A 264 -13.17 -11.17 1.42
N THR A 265 -14.19 -11.42 0.59
CA THR A 265 -14.18 -12.48 -0.43
C THR A 265 -14.04 -11.94 -1.85
N GLY A 266 -14.52 -10.74 -2.15
CA GLY A 266 -14.61 -10.22 -3.51
C GLY A 266 -15.64 -10.98 -4.36
N ASP A 267 -15.66 -10.70 -5.66
CA ASP A 267 -16.62 -11.26 -6.60
C ASP A 267 -15.94 -11.74 -7.88
N PRO A 268 -16.01 -13.04 -8.24
CA PRO A 268 -15.44 -13.55 -9.49
C PRO A 268 -16.11 -12.97 -10.74
N LYS A 269 -17.30 -12.38 -10.61
CA LYS A 269 -18.04 -11.68 -11.67
C LYS A 269 -17.99 -10.17 -11.50
N GLY A 270 -17.18 -9.67 -10.57
CA GLY A 270 -17.00 -8.26 -10.30
C GLY A 270 -16.47 -7.52 -11.53
N THR A 271 -17.00 -6.32 -11.77
CA THR A 271 -16.68 -5.50 -12.94
C THR A 271 -15.56 -4.50 -12.70
N ASN A 272 -15.04 -4.42 -11.47
CA ASN A 272 -13.95 -3.53 -11.09
C ASN A 272 -12.78 -4.31 -10.48
N TRP A 273 -11.55 -3.95 -10.84
CA TRP A 273 -10.36 -4.43 -10.16
C TRP A 273 -10.08 -3.54 -8.96
N LEU A 274 -10.31 -4.05 -7.76
CA LEU A 274 -10.20 -3.33 -6.50
C LEU A 274 -9.63 -4.27 -5.44
N PRO A 275 -8.32 -4.56 -5.47
CA PRO A 275 -7.73 -5.57 -4.61
C PRO A 275 -7.85 -5.20 -3.12
N PRO A 276 -7.92 -6.20 -2.23
CA PRO A 276 -8.08 -6.00 -0.80
C PRO A 276 -6.75 -5.78 -0.07
N GLU A 277 -6.75 -4.82 0.86
CA GLU A 277 -5.70 -4.60 1.84
C GLU A 277 -6.11 -5.16 3.21
N CYS A 278 -5.23 -5.96 3.80
CA CYS A 278 -5.36 -6.53 5.13
C CYS A 278 -4.59 -5.68 6.13
N ASP A 279 -5.28 -4.81 6.85
CA ASP A 279 -4.70 -3.95 7.88
C ASP A 279 -4.73 -4.62 9.26
N ILE A 280 -3.62 -4.51 10.01
CA ILE A 280 -3.52 -4.96 11.40
C ILE A 280 -2.32 -4.35 12.11
N SER A 281 -2.45 -4.06 13.40
CA SER A 281 -1.32 -3.69 14.26
C SER A 281 -0.43 -4.87 14.65
N ILE A 282 0.88 -4.65 14.76
CA ILE A 282 1.81 -5.59 15.41
C ILE A 282 1.51 -5.72 16.91
N ARG A 283 0.80 -4.74 17.51
CA ARG A 283 0.38 -4.72 18.92
C ARG A 283 -1.12 -4.99 19.05
N LYS A 284 -1.70 -4.81 20.24
CA LYS A 284 -3.16 -4.93 20.41
C LYS A 284 -3.87 -3.69 19.87
N GLY A 285 -3.35 -2.51 20.22
CA GLY A 285 -3.82 -1.21 19.71
C GLY A 285 -3.02 -0.73 18.50
N TRP A 286 -3.57 0.26 17.82
CA TRP A 286 -2.95 0.99 16.72
C TRP A 286 -1.87 1.94 17.25
N PHE A 287 -2.12 2.69 18.32
CA PHE A 287 -1.11 3.54 18.94
C PHE A 287 -0.20 2.75 19.90
N TRP A 288 0.95 3.34 20.22
CA TRP A 288 1.86 2.70 21.15
C TRP A 288 1.36 2.87 22.58
N HIS A 289 1.26 1.74 23.28
CA HIS A 289 0.97 1.67 24.71
C HIS A 289 2.09 0.93 25.43
N LYS A 290 2.58 1.49 26.54
CA LYS A 290 3.67 0.90 27.34
C LYS A 290 3.32 -0.49 27.87
N SER A 291 2.04 -0.73 28.17
CA SER A 291 1.52 -2.00 28.71
C SER A 291 1.45 -3.12 27.66
N GLN A 292 1.60 -2.81 26.37
CA GLN A 292 1.44 -3.77 25.28
C GLN A 292 2.78 -4.33 24.82
N SER A 293 2.72 -5.47 24.13
CA SER A 293 3.86 -6.15 23.51
C SER A 293 3.49 -6.61 22.09
N PRO A 294 4.47 -6.80 21.20
CA PRO A 294 4.19 -7.23 19.84
C PRO A 294 3.68 -8.67 19.79
N LYS A 295 2.75 -8.93 18.87
CA LYS A 295 2.19 -10.24 18.51
C LYS A 295 3.30 -11.25 18.24
N LYS A 296 3.19 -12.45 18.81
CA LYS A 296 4.14 -13.57 18.66
C LYS A 296 4.48 -13.84 17.18
N LEU A 297 5.69 -14.34 16.90
CA LEU A 297 6.13 -14.71 15.54
C LEU A 297 5.13 -15.66 14.84
N SER A 298 4.68 -16.71 15.54
CA SER A 298 3.69 -17.65 14.99
C SER A 298 2.39 -16.97 14.57
N LYS A 299 1.98 -15.92 15.30
CA LYS A 299 0.80 -15.15 14.96
C LYS A 299 1.01 -14.27 13.73
N LEU A 300 2.18 -13.65 13.59
CA LEU A 300 2.53 -12.86 12.41
C LEU A 300 2.64 -13.72 11.14
N LEU A 301 3.20 -14.93 11.26
CA LEU A 301 3.20 -15.90 10.16
C LEU A 301 1.77 -16.35 9.79
N GLU A 302 0.91 -16.60 10.78
CA GLU A 302 -0.50 -16.90 10.52
C GLU A 302 -1.20 -15.76 9.76
N ILE A 303 -0.94 -14.51 10.16
CA ILE A 303 -1.46 -13.32 9.48
C ILE A 303 -0.92 -13.24 8.05
N TYR A 304 0.38 -13.44 7.83
CA TYR A 304 1.00 -13.43 6.50
C TYR A 304 0.33 -14.43 5.55
N TYR A 305 0.16 -15.68 5.99
CA TYR A 305 -0.50 -16.70 5.19
C TYR A 305 -1.99 -16.42 4.95
N LYS A 306 -2.64 -15.69 5.85
CA LYS A 306 -4.06 -15.29 5.73
C LYS A 306 -4.26 -13.93 5.06
N SER A 307 -3.20 -13.25 4.64
CA SER A 307 -3.22 -11.97 3.89
C SER A 307 -2.47 -12.12 2.58
N VAL A 308 -1.15 -11.97 2.59
CA VAL A 308 -0.26 -12.15 1.42
C VAL A 308 -0.49 -13.50 0.75
N GLY A 309 -0.56 -14.56 1.55
CA GLY A 309 -0.86 -15.92 1.05
C GLY A 309 -2.27 -16.11 0.46
N ARG A 310 -3.12 -15.08 0.49
CA ARG A 310 -4.51 -15.07 0.02
C ARG A 310 -4.81 -13.85 -0.86
N ASN A 311 -3.87 -13.48 -1.73
CA ASN A 311 -4.07 -12.45 -2.76
C ASN A 311 -4.32 -11.02 -2.20
N CYS A 312 -3.93 -10.76 -0.95
CA CYS A 312 -4.01 -9.43 -0.34
C CYS A 312 -2.61 -8.82 -0.14
N VAL A 313 -2.55 -7.52 0.14
CA VAL A 313 -1.38 -6.88 0.73
C VAL A 313 -1.59 -6.77 2.25
N LEU A 314 -0.53 -7.02 3.03
CA LEU A 314 -0.54 -6.86 4.48
C LEU A 314 -0.07 -5.45 4.85
N LEU A 315 -0.97 -4.62 5.36
CA LEU A 315 -0.64 -3.34 5.99
C LEU A 315 -0.41 -3.56 7.49
N LEU A 316 0.86 -3.71 7.89
CA LEU A 316 1.25 -3.99 9.27
C LEU A 316 1.59 -2.69 10.02
N ASN A 317 0.76 -2.31 10.99
CA ASN A 317 1.03 -1.15 11.83
C ASN A 317 2.12 -1.42 12.88
N VAL A 318 3.06 -0.49 13.03
CA VAL A 318 4.21 -0.55 13.95
C VAL A 318 4.35 0.82 14.64
N PRO A 319 3.68 1.05 15.77
CA PRO A 319 3.56 2.40 16.31
C PRO A 319 4.84 2.87 17.01
N PRO A 320 5.39 4.05 16.65
CA PRO A 320 6.43 4.70 17.43
C PRO A 320 5.96 5.00 18.85
N ASN A 321 6.86 4.88 19.83
CA ASN A 321 6.59 5.18 21.23
C ASN A 321 6.67 6.68 21.54
N SER A 322 6.42 7.06 22.79
CA SER A 322 6.44 8.46 23.24
C SER A 322 7.82 9.14 23.18
N SER A 323 8.90 8.38 22.99
CA SER A 323 10.22 8.95 22.68
C SER A 323 10.40 9.28 21.19
N GLY A 324 9.49 8.83 20.32
CA GLY A 324 9.53 8.99 18.87
C GLY A 324 10.32 7.89 18.14
N LEU A 325 10.44 6.70 18.74
CA LEU A 325 11.17 5.56 18.18
C LEU A 325 10.28 4.32 18.09
N ILE A 326 10.54 3.44 17.12
CA ILE A 326 9.97 2.09 17.15
C ILE A 326 10.62 1.31 18.29
N SER A 327 9.81 0.70 19.15
CA SER A 327 10.29 0.01 20.35
C SER A 327 11.20 -1.17 19.99
N TYR A 328 12.26 -1.38 20.77
CA TYR A 328 13.21 -2.48 20.55
C TYR A 328 12.53 -3.85 20.40
N SER A 329 11.52 -4.14 21.23
CA SER A 329 10.77 -5.40 21.12
C SER A 329 10.06 -5.59 19.78
N ASP A 330 9.61 -4.50 19.16
CA ASP A 330 8.92 -4.52 17.87
C ASP A 330 9.94 -4.68 16.75
N VAL A 331 11.09 -3.98 16.84
CA VAL A 331 12.22 -4.16 15.92
C VAL A 331 12.69 -5.61 15.89
N GLU A 332 12.92 -6.22 17.06
CA GLU A 332 13.35 -7.62 17.14
C GLU A 332 12.29 -8.58 16.61
N ARG A 333 11.00 -8.32 16.87
CA ARG A 333 9.92 -9.14 16.32
C ARG A 333 9.83 -9.03 14.80
N LEU A 334 10.05 -7.85 14.21
CA LEU A 334 10.08 -7.66 12.76
C LEU A 334 11.26 -8.38 12.12
N LYS A 335 12.46 -8.32 12.72
CA LYS A 335 13.62 -9.10 12.26
C LYS A 335 13.34 -10.60 12.28
N GLN A 336 12.77 -11.11 13.36
CA GLN A 336 12.35 -12.52 13.46
C GLN A 336 11.34 -12.89 12.38
N PHE A 337 10.40 -12.00 12.09
CA PHE A 337 9.35 -12.23 11.10
C PHE A 337 9.90 -12.26 9.68
N ARG A 338 10.70 -11.25 9.28
CA ARG A 338 11.38 -11.23 7.97
C ARG A 338 12.30 -12.44 7.81
N GLY A 339 13.13 -12.73 8.80
CA GLY A 339 14.03 -13.88 8.78
C GLY A 339 13.29 -15.22 8.65
N ALA A 340 12.12 -15.36 9.28
CA ALA A 340 11.30 -16.55 9.10
C ALA A 340 10.76 -16.68 7.66
N ILE A 341 10.25 -15.59 7.07
CA ILE A 341 9.79 -15.57 5.67
C ILE A 341 10.95 -15.92 4.72
N ASP A 342 12.12 -15.30 4.89
CA ASP A 342 13.32 -15.57 4.09
C ASP A 342 13.70 -17.05 4.12
N VAL A 343 13.72 -17.66 5.30
CA VAL A 343 14.04 -19.08 5.46
C VAL A 343 12.99 -19.97 4.80
N ILE A 344 11.70 -19.71 5.06
CA ILE A 344 10.58 -20.52 4.54
C ILE A 344 10.60 -20.56 3.01
N PHE A 345 10.85 -19.42 2.36
CA PHE A 345 10.80 -19.30 0.90
C PHE A 345 12.19 -19.32 0.22
N SER A 346 13.26 -19.62 0.97
CA SER A 346 14.63 -19.68 0.44
C SER A 346 14.85 -20.75 -0.63
N SER A 347 14.05 -21.81 -0.63
CA SER A 347 14.18 -22.95 -1.54
C SER A 347 12.84 -23.34 -2.14
N ASN A 348 12.70 -23.16 -3.45
CA ASN A 348 11.58 -23.71 -4.21
C ASN A 348 11.79 -25.21 -4.45
N LEU A 349 11.21 -26.04 -3.57
CA LEU A 349 11.29 -27.50 -3.67
C LEU A 349 10.65 -28.07 -4.96
N ALA A 350 9.72 -27.35 -5.58
CA ALA A 350 9.10 -27.74 -6.84
C ALA A 350 9.94 -27.34 -8.08
N GLY A 351 10.99 -26.51 -7.92
CA GLY A 351 11.73 -25.91 -9.04
C GLY A 351 12.52 -26.89 -9.91
N LYS A 352 12.73 -28.13 -9.46
CA LYS A 352 13.42 -29.20 -10.21
C LYS A 352 12.50 -30.37 -10.58
N CYS A 353 11.21 -30.28 -10.26
CA CYS A 353 10.26 -31.35 -10.55
C CYS A 353 9.89 -31.38 -12.03
N SER A 354 9.71 -32.56 -12.60
CA SER A 354 9.09 -32.72 -13.92
C SER A 354 7.60 -32.41 -13.84
N VAL A 355 7.08 -31.65 -14.81
CA VAL A 355 5.66 -31.26 -14.88
C VAL A 355 5.02 -31.91 -16.11
N TYR A 356 3.87 -32.55 -15.90
CA TYR A 356 3.02 -33.08 -16.98
C TYR A 356 1.71 -32.27 -17.01
N ALA A 357 1.30 -31.85 -18.20
CA ALA A 357 0.08 -31.05 -18.39
C ALA A 357 -0.84 -31.71 -19.43
N SER A 358 -2.15 -31.68 -19.19
CA SER A 358 -3.16 -32.15 -20.16
C SER A 358 -3.36 -31.17 -21.31
N SER A 359 -2.86 -29.93 -21.19
CA SER A 359 -2.93 -28.89 -22.22
C SER A 359 -1.78 -27.88 -22.03
N GLN A 360 -1.16 -27.47 -23.14
CA GLN A 360 -0.14 -26.43 -23.20
C GLN A 360 -0.47 -25.48 -24.36
N ARG A 361 -0.56 -24.18 -24.07
CA ARG A 361 -0.65 -23.17 -25.12
C ARG A 361 0.74 -22.95 -25.71
N GLY A 362 0.89 -23.22 -26.99
CA GLY A 362 2.13 -22.97 -27.74
C GLY A 362 2.78 -24.16 -28.42
N GLY A 363 2.31 -25.39 -28.15
CA GLY A 363 2.99 -26.62 -28.63
C GLY A 363 4.36 -26.81 -27.98
N GLU A 364 4.94 -28.02 -28.09
CA GLU A 364 6.17 -28.41 -27.36
C GLU A 364 7.48 -27.80 -27.91
N ASN A 365 8.49 -27.82 -27.03
CA ASN A 365 9.83 -27.23 -27.09
C ASN A 365 10.69 -27.58 -28.32
#